data_AF-A0A954Z6P4-F1
#
_entry.id   AF-A0A954Z6P4-F1
#
_cell.length_a   1.000
_cell.length_b   1.000
_cell.length_c   1.000
_cell.angle_alpha   90.00
_cell.angle_beta   90.00
_cell.angle_gamma   90.00
#
_symmetry.space_group_name_H-M   'P 1'
#
loop_
_entity.id
_entity.type
_entity.pdbx_description
1 polymer ?
#
loop_
_entity_poly.entity_id
_entity_poly.type
_entity_poly.pdbx_seq_one_letter_code
_entity_poly.pdbx_strand_id
1 'polypeptide(L)'
;MVRPISDFGDALRPTSPTLLVVARSRAAINRGDLIAAGCLLRQAVRDFAWALVELHRLEIDPKRRATKKVLVRLRDEGRLPAMEAQWLHEALHFGNCSAHCDPPEEHLLRAALMMIEDLAAHETGVDFPVRKGGLA
;
A
#
# COMPACT_ATOMS: atom_id res chain seq x y z
N MET A 1 -30.04 -4.63 4.73
CA MET A 1 -29.92 -6.08 4.48
C MET A 1 -28.46 -6.34 4.11
N VAL A 2 -27.65 -6.78 5.07
CA VAL A 2 -26.20 -6.98 4.91
C VAL A 2 -26.00 -8.38 4.36
N ARG A 3 -25.41 -8.52 3.17
CA ARG A 3 -25.14 -9.85 2.59
C ARG A 3 -24.04 -10.56 3.38
N PRO A 4 -24.17 -11.86 3.66
CA PRO A 4 -23.11 -12.63 4.28
C PRO A 4 -21.91 -12.74 3.33
N ILE A 5 -20.71 -12.71 3.92
CA ILE A 5 -19.41 -12.75 3.23
C ILE A 5 -19.24 -14.04 2.38
N SER A 6 -20.09 -15.04 2.58
CA SER A 6 -20.08 -16.34 1.91
C SER A 6 -20.56 -16.34 0.45
N ASP A 7 -21.17 -15.27 -0.04
CA ASP A 7 -21.70 -15.21 -1.43
C ASP A 7 -20.64 -14.82 -2.47
N PHE A 8 -19.41 -14.52 -2.05
CA PHE A 8 -18.27 -14.27 -2.94
C PHE A 8 -17.46 -15.57 -3.07
N GLY A 9 -17.96 -16.51 -3.88
CA GLY A 9 -17.35 -17.83 -4.09
C GLY A 9 -15.85 -17.75 -4.38
N ASP A 10 -15.05 -18.58 -3.70
CA ASP A 10 -13.64 -18.93 -3.91
C ASP A 10 -12.61 -17.83 -4.27
N ALA A 11 -12.99 -16.56 -4.26
CA ALA A 11 -12.18 -15.41 -4.67
C ALA A 11 -11.80 -14.49 -3.48
N LEU A 12 -12.17 -14.87 -2.26
CA LEU A 12 -11.73 -14.19 -1.03
C LEU A 12 -10.56 -14.95 -0.39
N ARG A 13 -9.46 -15.09 -1.14
CA ARG A 13 -8.12 -15.23 -0.53
C ARG A 13 -7.82 -13.94 0.23
N PRO A 14 -7.08 -13.98 1.35
CA PRO A 14 -7.08 -12.91 2.34
C PRO A 14 -6.87 -11.57 1.65
N THR A 15 -7.87 -10.69 1.73
CA THR A 15 -7.73 -9.32 1.27
C THR A 15 -6.61 -8.71 2.08
N SER A 16 -5.39 -8.69 1.51
CA SER A 16 -4.25 -8.02 2.10
C SER A 16 -4.71 -6.63 2.54
N PRO A 17 -4.46 -6.19 3.79
CA PRO A 17 -4.83 -4.86 4.25
C PRO A 17 -4.40 -3.77 3.25
N THR A 18 -3.27 -3.97 2.57
CA THR A 18 -2.80 -3.13 1.45
C THR A 18 -3.82 -3.04 0.32
N LEU A 19 -4.35 -4.16 -0.20
CA LEU A 19 -5.31 -4.18 -1.31
C LEU A 19 -6.64 -3.49 -0.94
N LEU A 20 -7.07 -3.61 0.32
CA LEU A 20 -8.25 -2.88 0.81
C LEU A 20 -8.01 -1.36 0.78
N VAL A 21 -6.81 -0.91 1.19
CA VAL A 21 -6.45 0.52 1.17
C VAL A 21 -6.26 1.03 -0.26
N VAL A 22 -5.70 0.22 -1.16
CA VAL A 22 -5.62 0.50 -2.61
C VAL A 22 -7.01 0.71 -3.21
N ALA A 23 -7.96 -0.21 -2.95
CA ALA A 23 -9.33 -0.08 -3.41
C ALA A 23 -10.02 1.20 -2.89
N ARG A 24 -9.75 1.58 -1.63
CA ARG A 24 -10.24 2.85 -1.05
C ARG A 24 -9.62 4.07 -1.72
N SER A 25 -8.31 4.05 -2.00
CA SER A 25 -7.63 5.13 -2.72
C SER A 25 -8.22 5.31 -4.11
N ARG A 26 -8.45 4.20 -4.84
CA ARG A 26 -9.10 4.19 -6.16
C ARG A 26 -10.49 4.82 -6.13
N ALA A 27 -11.29 4.44 -5.14
CA ALA A 27 -12.61 5.01 -4.94
C ALA A 27 -12.58 6.52 -4.63
N ALA A 28 -11.55 7.01 -3.92
CA ALA A 28 -11.37 8.44 -3.66
C ALA A 28 -11.01 9.22 -4.94
N ILE A 29 -10.10 8.68 -5.77
CA ILE A 29 -9.77 9.26 -7.08
C ILE A 29 -11.04 9.37 -7.94
N ASN A 30 -11.84 8.30 -8.01
CA ASN A 30 -13.08 8.30 -8.81
C ASN A 30 -14.15 9.29 -8.31
N ARG A 31 -14.04 9.75 -7.05
CA ARG A 31 -14.89 10.82 -6.48
C ARG A 31 -14.29 12.22 -6.63
N GLY A 32 -13.09 12.35 -7.21
CA GLY A 32 -12.36 13.62 -7.31
C GLY A 32 -11.66 14.05 -6.01
N ASP A 33 -11.62 13.20 -4.98
CA ASP A 33 -10.97 13.49 -3.69
C ASP A 33 -9.50 13.08 -3.73
N LEU A 34 -8.69 13.91 -4.39
CA LEU A 34 -7.27 13.62 -4.65
C LEU A 34 -6.41 13.68 -3.39
N ILE A 35 -6.79 14.49 -2.40
CA ILE A 35 -6.11 14.56 -1.10
C ILE A 35 -6.32 13.26 -0.33
N ALA A 36 -7.57 12.79 -0.21
CA ALA A 36 -7.83 11.51 0.45
C ALA A 36 -7.19 10.34 -0.31
N ALA A 37 -7.24 10.37 -1.65
CA ALA A 37 -6.56 9.37 -2.49
C ALA A 37 -5.06 9.29 -2.18
N GLY A 38 -4.38 10.43 -2.09
CA GLY A 38 -2.97 10.54 -1.73
C GLY A 38 -2.65 10.01 -0.33
N CYS A 39 -3.45 10.38 0.67
CA CYS A 39 -3.32 9.85 2.03
C CYS A 39 -3.46 8.32 2.07
N LEU A 40 -4.45 7.78 1.36
CA LEU A 40 -4.67 6.34 1.27
C LEU A 40 -3.53 5.64 0.51
N LEU A 41 -2.99 6.24 -0.55
CA LEU A 41 -1.84 5.70 -1.27
C LEU A 41 -0.61 5.60 -0.37
N ARG A 42 -0.31 6.64 0.43
CA ARG A 42 0.79 6.59 1.41
C ARG A 42 0.59 5.48 2.44
N GLN A 43 -0.65 5.30 2.90
CA GLN A 43 -1.01 4.25 3.83
C GLN A 43 -0.82 2.86 3.19
N ALA A 44 -1.25 2.66 1.95
CA ALA A 44 -1.06 1.41 1.23
C ALA A 44 0.42 1.04 1.09
N VAL A 45 1.28 1.99 0.68
CA VAL A 45 2.73 1.75 0.57
C VAL A 45 3.34 1.40 1.92
N ARG A 46 2.90 2.08 2.99
CA ARG A 46 3.35 1.78 4.35
C ARG A 46 2.96 0.36 4.74
N ASP A 47 1.70 -0.01 4.57
CA ASP A 47 1.19 -1.32 4.96
C ASP A 47 1.89 -2.42 4.19
N PHE A 48 2.10 -2.24 2.88
CA PHE A 48 2.88 -3.16 2.04
C PHE A 48 4.32 -3.35 2.54
N ALA A 49 5.04 -2.24 2.76
CA ALA A 49 6.43 -2.31 3.23
C ALA A 49 6.55 -3.02 4.58
N TRP A 50 5.63 -2.76 5.51
CA TRP A 50 5.61 -3.42 6.81
C TRP A 50 5.22 -4.89 6.73
N ALA A 51 4.34 -5.24 5.80
CA ALA A 51 3.98 -6.62 5.54
C ALA A 51 5.19 -7.42 5.02
N LEU A 52 6.03 -6.84 4.13
CA LEU A 52 7.28 -7.45 3.70
C LEU A 52 8.31 -7.59 4.84
N VAL A 53 8.41 -6.60 5.72
CA VAL A 53 9.27 -6.67 6.92
C VAL A 53 8.87 -7.84 7.82
N GLU A 54 7.57 -8.01 8.05
CA GLU A 54 7.03 -9.12 8.85
C GLU A 54 7.26 -10.46 8.17
N LEU A 55 7.02 -10.54 6.87
CA LEU A 55 7.23 -11.75 6.08
C LEU A 55 8.70 -12.22 6.16
N HIS A 56 9.63 -11.30 5.99
CA HIS A 56 11.07 -11.59 6.02
C HIS A 56 11.69 -11.54 7.42
N ARG A 57 10.88 -11.34 8.47
CA ARG A 57 11.30 -11.26 9.88
C ARG A 57 12.46 -10.29 10.10
N LEU A 58 12.44 -9.14 9.42
CA LEU A 58 13.47 -8.13 9.55
C LEU A 58 13.31 -7.35 10.87
N GLU A 59 14.39 -7.21 11.63
CA GLU A 59 14.39 -6.43 12.86
C GLU A 59 14.44 -4.93 12.56
N ILE A 60 13.25 -4.31 12.47
CA ILE A 60 13.10 -2.87 12.25
C ILE A 60 12.19 -2.30 13.33
N ASP A 61 12.67 -1.30 14.07
CA ASP A 61 11.85 -0.56 15.04
C ASP A 61 10.71 0.21 14.32
N PRO A 62 9.43 -0.17 14.53
CA PRO A 62 8.28 0.45 13.87
C PRO A 62 7.97 1.86 14.35
N LYS A 63 8.47 2.27 15.51
CA LYS A 63 8.24 3.61 16.06
C LYS A 63 9.24 4.65 15.55
N ARG A 64 10.34 4.22 14.91
CA ARG A 64 11.48 5.11 14.60
C ARG A 64 11.85 5.22 13.13
N ARG A 65 11.21 4.47 12.22
CA ARG A 65 11.55 4.54 10.78
C ARG A 65 10.41 5.03 9.91
N ALA A 66 10.67 6.13 9.22
CA ALA A 66 9.85 6.58 8.10
C ALA A 66 9.78 5.50 7.02
N THR A 67 8.63 5.33 6.35
CA THR A 67 8.39 4.30 5.33
C THR A 67 9.49 4.27 4.26
N LYS A 68 9.99 5.43 3.84
CA LYS A 68 11.13 5.54 2.91
C LYS A 68 12.35 4.74 3.38
N LYS A 69 12.71 4.83 4.67
CA LYS A 69 13.85 4.10 5.24
C LYS A 69 13.60 2.60 5.31
N VAL A 70 12.33 2.18 5.45
CA VAL A 70 11.94 0.77 5.42
C VAL A 70 12.14 0.20 4.02
N LEU A 71 11.67 0.91 2.98
CA LEU A 71 11.86 0.50 1.57
C LEU A 71 13.34 0.38 1.20
N VAL A 72 14.17 1.34 1.61
CA VAL A 72 15.63 1.27 1.40
C VAL A 72 16.23 0.04 2.07
N ARG A 73 15.83 -0.26 3.31
CA ARG A 73 16.33 -1.45 4.01
C ARG A 73 15.90 -2.75 3.33
N LEU A 74 14.62 -2.86 2.91
CA LEU A 74 14.13 -4.02 2.18
C LEU A 74 14.92 -4.26 0.89
N ARG A 75 15.26 -3.18 0.17
CA ARG A 75 16.13 -3.25 -1.00
C ARG A 75 17.53 -3.72 -0.67
N ASP A 76 18.17 -3.11 0.32
CA ASP A 76 19.56 -3.41 0.70
C ASP A 76 19.71 -4.87 1.21
N GLU A 77 18.64 -5.45 1.75
CA GLU A 77 18.54 -6.86 2.18
C GLU A 77 18.15 -7.82 1.05
N GLY A 78 17.98 -7.33 -0.19
CA GLY A 78 17.56 -8.12 -1.34
C GLY A 78 16.14 -8.68 -1.23
N ARG A 79 15.29 -8.09 -0.40
CA ARG A 79 13.88 -8.49 -0.18
C ARG A 79 12.88 -7.70 -1.01
N LEU A 80 13.35 -6.64 -1.65
CA LEU A 80 12.57 -5.82 -2.56
C LEU A 80 13.49 -5.44 -3.73
N PRO A 81 13.18 -5.85 -4.97
CA PRO A 81 13.91 -5.42 -6.15
C PRO A 81 14.10 -3.90 -6.22
N ALA A 82 15.25 -3.45 -6.72
CA ALA A 82 15.60 -2.03 -6.74
C ALA A 82 14.58 -1.17 -7.49
N MET A 83 14.05 -1.68 -8.60
CA MET A 83 13.02 -1.01 -9.40
C MET A 83 11.73 -0.84 -8.59
N GLU A 84 11.27 -1.88 -7.90
CA GLU A 84 10.04 -1.84 -7.11
C GLU A 84 10.18 -0.91 -5.89
N ALA A 85 11.35 -0.91 -5.25
CA ALA A 85 11.68 0.03 -4.19
C ALA A 85 11.64 1.49 -4.66
N GLN A 86 12.10 1.75 -5.89
CA GLN A 86 12.01 3.09 -6.49
C GLN A 86 10.56 3.47 -6.76
N TRP A 87 9.77 2.59 -7.38
CA TRP A 87 8.35 2.86 -7.67
C TRP A 87 7.54 3.14 -6.40
N LEU A 88 7.75 2.37 -5.33
CA LEU A 88 7.10 2.60 -4.04
C LEU A 88 7.56 3.92 -3.39
N HIS A 89 8.82 4.33 -3.62
CA HIS A 89 9.31 5.62 -3.17
C HIS A 89 8.65 6.79 -3.92
N GLU A 90 8.46 6.65 -5.23
CA GLU A 90 7.74 7.62 -6.07
C GLU A 90 6.25 7.67 -5.70
N ALA A 91 5.60 6.54 -5.46
CA ALA A 91 4.21 6.50 -4.99
C ALA A 91 4.03 7.23 -3.64
N LEU A 92 4.97 7.06 -2.70
CA LEU A 92 5.01 7.85 -1.47
C LEU A 92 5.21 9.34 -1.74
N HIS A 93 6.06 9.69 -2.71
CA HIS A 93 6.28 11.08 -3.08
C HIS A 93 5.01 11.71 -3.65
N PHE A 94 4.36 11.08 -4.63
CA PHE A 94 3.11 11.57 -5.21
C PHE A 94 1.99 11.69 -4.18
N GLY A 95 1.83 10.69 -3.29
CA GLY A 95 0.85 10.78 -2.21
C GLY A 95 1.15 11.88 -1.17
N ASN A 96 2.42 12.28 -1.01
CA ASN A 96 2.78 13.46 -0.19
C ASN A 96 2.52 14.77 -0.96
N CYS A 97 2.88 14.83 -2.24
CA CYS A 97 2.64 15.99 -3.10
C CYS A 97 1.14 16.29 -3.21
N SER A 98 0.29 15.27 -3.31
CA SER A 98 -1.17 15.50 -3.36
C SER A 98 -1.75 16.13 -2.10
N ALA A 99 -1.03 16.09 -0.97
CA ALA A 99 -1.44 16.75 0.26
C ALA A 99 -0.91 18.19 0.39
N HIS A 100 0.04 18.60 -0.47
CA HIS A 100 0.84 19.82 -0.28
C HIS A 100 1.08 20.64 -1.56
N CYS A 101 0.79 20.12 -2.74
CA CYS A 101 0.98 20.76 -4.04
C CYS A 101 -0.39 21.00 -4.70
N ASP A 102 -0.55 22.18 -5.31
CA ASP A 102 -1.79 22.60 -5.97
C ASP A 102 -1.50 22.92 -7.46
N PRO A 103 -2.19 22.28 -8.43
CA PRO A 103 -3.16 21.19 -8.26
C PRO A 103 -2.51 19.80 -8.17
N PRO A 104 -3.07 18.88 -7.35
CA PRO A 104 -2.68 17.47 -7.38
C PRO A 104 -2.97 16.84 -8.75
N GLU A 105 -1.97 16.20 -9.35
CA GLU A 105 -2.09 15.57 -10.66
C GLU A 105 -2.71 14.17 -10.54
N GLU A 106 -4.01 14.05 -10.86
CA GLU A 106 -4.78 12.79 -10.80
C GLU A 106 -4.09 11.63 -11.51
N HIS A 107 -3.51 11.87 -12.68
CA HIS A 107 -2.88 10.83 -13.49
C HIS A 107 -1.64 10.22 -12.81
N LEU A 108 -0.88 11.01 -12.03
CA LEU A 108 0.24 10.51 -11.24
C LEU A 108 -0.24 9.61 -10.09
N LEU A 109 -1.34 9.99 -9.42
CA LEU A 109 -1.96 9.15 -8.39
C LEU A 109 -2.49 7.84 -8.98
N ARG A 110 -3.10 7.87 -10.17
CA ARG A 110 -3.58 6.66 -10.86
C ARG A 110 -2.43 5.73 -11.23
N ALA A 111 -1.34 6.27 -11.80
CA ALA A 111 -0.16 5.48 -12.12
C ALA A 111 0.43 4.83 -10.87
N ALA A 112 0.63 5.61 -9.81
CA ALA A 112 1.15 5.12 -8.54
C ALA A 112 0.27 4.03 -7.92
N LEU A 113 -1.05 4.18 -8.04
CA LEU A 113 -2.01 3.21 -7.54
C LEU A 113 -1.96 1.88 -8.29
N MET A 114 -1.84 1.92 -9.62
CA MET A 114 -1.70 0.71 -10.43
C MET A 114 -0.45 -0.08 -10.05
N MET A 115 0.67 0.62 -9.82
CA MET A 115 1.92 -0.04 -9.46
C MET A 115 1.85 -0.76 -8.12
N ILE A 116 1.27 -0.13 -7.09
CA ILE A 116 1.13 -0.80 -5.79
C ILE A 116 0.10 -1.92 -5.83
N GLU A 117 -0.95 -1.79 -6.65
CA GLU A 117 -1.92 -2.87 -6.84
C GLU A 117 -1.28 -4.09 -7.49
N ASP A 118 -0.50 -3.88 -8.55
CA ASP A 118 0.22 -4.96 -9.22
C ASP A 118 1.20 -5.64 -8.27
N LEU A 119 2.02 -4.87 -7.54
CA LEU A 119 2.97 -5.43 -6.56
C LEU A 119 2.26 -6.21 -5.44
N ALA A 120 1.20 -5.62 -4.88
CA ALA A 120 0.44 -6.28 -3.82
C ALA A 120 -0.28 -7.53 -4.32
N ALA A 121 -0.75 -7.56 -5.57
CA ALA A 121 -1.38 -8.72 -6.18
C ALA A 121 -0.36 -9.84 -6.47
N HIS A 122 0.82 -9.52 -6.98
CA HIS A 122 1.84 -10.52 -7.33
C HIS A 122 2.49 -11.16 -6.09
N GLU A 123 2.59 -10.44 -4.98
CA GLU A 123 3.12 -10.95 -3.70
C GLU A 123 2.08 -11.76 -2.89
N THR A 124 0.81 -11.86 -3.33
CA THR A 124 -0.25 -12.63 -2.63
C THR A 124 -0.14 -14.15 -2.74
N GLY A 125 0.97 -14.69 -3.26
CA GLY A 125 1.35 -16.10 -3.06
C GLY A 125 1.75 -16.43 -1.62
N VAL A 126 1.88 -15.41 -0.77
CA VAL A 126 2.34 -15.52 0.61
C VAL A 126 1.28 -14.95 1.54
N ASP A 127 0.79 -15.76 2.49
CA ASP A 127 -0.17 -15.34 3.51
C ASP A 127 0.42 -14.19 4.34
N PHE A 128 0.06 -12.95 3.99
CA PHE A 128 0.48 -11.79 4.76
C PHE A 128 -0.18 -11.83 6.15
N PRO A 129 0.60 -11.73 7.23
CA PRO A 129 0.03 -11.72 8.57
C PRO A 129 -0.92 -10.53 8.73
N VAL A 130 -2.18 -10.83 9.02
CA VAL A 130 -3.16 -9.81 9.38
C VAL A 130 -2.73 -9.22 10.73
N ARG A 131 -2.29 -7.96 10.74
CA ARG A 131 -2.03 -7.24 12.00
C ARG A 131 -3.30 -7.20 12.85
N LYS A 132 -3.34 -8.01 13.90
CA LYS A 132 -4.33 -7.89 14.97
C LYS A 132 -4.06 -6.58 15.73
N GLY A 133 -4.73 -5.48 15.36
CA GLY A 133 -4.72 -4.27 16.19
C GLY A 133 -4.88 -2.93 15.47
N GLY A 134 -5.79 -2.81 14.49
CA GLY A 134 -5.95 -1.56 13.74
C GLY A 134 -7.40 -1.21 13.39
N LEU A 135 -8.35 -1.47 14.29
CA LEU A 135 -9.68 -0.87 14.25
C LEU A 135 -10.09 -0.52 15.68
N ALA A 136 -9.76 0.70 16.09
CA ALA A 136 -10.39 1.44 17.16
C ALA A 136 -10.60 2.87 16.65
#